data_AF-A0A3R7IM48-F1
#
_entry.id   AF-A0A3R7IM48-F1
#
_cell.length_a   1.000
_cell.length_b   1.000
_cell.length_c   1.000
_cell.angle_alpha   90.00
_cell.angle_beta   90.00
_cell.angle_gamma   90.00
#
_symmetry.space_group_name_H-M   'P 1'
#
loop_
_entity.id
_entity.type
_entity.pdbx_description
1 polymer ?
#
loop_
_entity_poly.entity_id
_entity_poly.type
_entity_poly.pdbx_seq_one_letter_code
_entity_poly.pdbx_strand_id
1 'polypeptide(L)'
;MAKTNKNADDTADAIWKYFDDIKLKLGKPVYTTLTEADAFRHSAKGQLFHEFFDEFMGKQVKTWVKDGKTSEFVKTELRMDKLSAEAMKSSPHFKYYDKFMSKTTNEWARDDKSIDDVKKALGMEKLSVDAIKTSANYKYYDEFMGSIVNRWVGGGKSIDDVKKLLGMDTLSTAAFKLNSNFKYYDKFMTHQVGGWLRSGKTTDVVKKLLGLDTLSADAMKLSPNVKYYDQFLQHRIDSIVARANYVPPPLVTYDVYMSNSVKSWVKSGKTSAFVKKELGLDKLPGEALRNHINHGMQRPELSGTLDSTPKAINLLEPVLIDDDDGY
;
A
#
# COMPACT_ATOMS: atom_id res chain seq x y z
N MET A 1 27.34 -14.32 12.46
CA MET A 1 27.15 -13.79 13.83
C MET A 1 26.61 -12.38 13.73
N ALA A 2 25.34 -12.18 14.06
CA ALA A 2 24.73 -10.84 14.06
C ALA A 2 25.29 -10.06 15.27
N LYS A 3 25.92 -8.90 15.01
CA LYS A 3 26.28 -7.95 16.07
C LYS A 3 24.98 -7.32 16.55
N THR A 4 24.46 -7.77 17.69
CA THR A 4 23.37 -7.08 18.39
C THR A 4 23.85 -5.68 18.79
N ASN A 5 22.96 -4.70 18.63
CA ASN A 5 23.26 -3.30 18.83
C ASN A 5 23.26 -2.96 20.34
N LYS A 6 24.35 -3.33 21.02
CA LYS A 6 24.54 -3.23 22.49
C LYS A 6 24.11 -1.88 23.09
N ASN A 7 24.26 -0.77 22.36
CA ASN A 7 23.89 0.55 22.84
C ASN A 7 22.38 0.77 23.03
N ALA A 8 21.52 0.06 22.28
CA ALA A 8 20.07 0.20 22.45
C ALA A 8 19.59 -0.53 23.69
N ASP A 9 20.17 -1.70 23.96
CA ASP A 9 19.88 -2.52 25.14
C ASP A 9 20.39 -1.81 26.41
N ASP A 10 21.60 -1.23 26.39
CA ASP A 10 22.14 -0.46 27.52
C ASP A 10 21.31 0.80 27.84
N THR A 11 20.71 1.43 26.83
CA THR A 11 19.83 2.60 27.03
C THR A 11 18.47 2.20 27.59
N ALA A 12 17.90 1.10 27.10
CA ALA A 12 16.64 0.56 27.63
C ALA A 12 16.82 0.08 29.08
N ASP A 13 17.92 -0.59 29.39
CA ASP A 13 18.30 -1.00 30.75
C ASP A 13 18.56 0.21 31.65
N ALA A 14 19.17 1.28 31.15
CA ALA A 14 19.36 2.52 31.91
C ALA A 14 18.02 3.23 32.19
N ILE A 15 17.08 3.22 31.25
CA ILE A 15 15.74 3.78 31.44
C ILE A 15 14.93 2.91 32.42
N TRP A 16 14.95 1.59 32.28
CA TRP A 16 14.29 0.68 33.20
C TRP A 16 14.91 0.71 34.59
N LYS A 17 16.24 0.74 34.71
CA LYS A 17 16.92 1.00 35.98
C LYS A 17 16.59 2.37 36.53
N TYR A 18 16.49 3.41 35.71
CA TYR A 18 16.04 4.72 36.19
C TYR A 18 14.63 4.64 36.78
N PHE A 19 13.72 3.86 36.18
CA PHE A 19 12.38 3.64 36.73
C PHE A 19 12.36 2.75 37.98
N ASP A 20 13.14 1.66 38.00
CA ASP A 20 13.27 0.78 39.16
C ASP A 20 13.98 1.51 40.31
N ASP A 21 14.97 2.36 40.03
CA ASP A 21 15.72 3.19 40.98
C ASP A 21 14.88 4.37 41.49
N ILE A 22 13.98 4.94 40.67
CA ILE A 22 12.92 5.85 41.13
C ILE A 22 11.96 5.11 42.09
N LYS A 23 11.62 3.84 41.79
CA LYS A 23 10.81 2.98 42.68
C LYS A 23 11.54 2.66 43.99
N LEU A 24 12.86 2.45 43.93
CA LEU A 24 13.70 2.06 45.07
C LEU A 24 14.02 3.23 46.00
N LYS A 25 14.31 4.42 45.44
CA LYS A 25 14.69 5.63 46.22
C LYS A 25 13.53 6.27 46.96
N LEU A 26 12.29 6.02 46.56
CA LEU A 26 11.11 6.58 47.21
C LEU A 26 10.55 5.70 48.34
N GLY A 27 11.07 4.49 48.55
CA GLY A 27 10.66 3.57 49.63
C GLY A 27 9.16 3.18 49.65
N LYS A 28 8.41 3.64 48.65
CA LYS A 28 6.97 3.52 48.41
C LYS A 28 6.75 3.61 46.90
N PRO A 29 5.69 2.98 46.35
CA PRO A 29 5.36 3.17 44.94
C PRO A 29 5.21 4.67 44.64
N VAL A 30 5.82 5.11 43.53
CA VAL A 30 5.86 6.51 43.04
C VAL A 30 4.47 7.16 43.02
N TYR A 31 3.44 6.32 42.89
CA TYR A 31 2.04 6.67 43.04
C TYR A 31 1.44 5.68 44.03
N THR A 32 1.01 6.18 45.19
CA THR A 32 0.36 5.38 46.23
C THR A 32 -1.12 5.19 45.96
N THR A 33 -1.68 5.99 45.04
CA THR A 33 -3.08 5.93 44.62
C THR A 33 -3.22 5.98 43.10
N LEU A 34 -4.31 5.42 42.58
CA LEU A 34 -4.67 5.50 41.16
C LEU A 34 -4.69 6.96 40.66
N THR A 35 -5.14 7.87 41.52
CA THR A 35 -5.29 9.30 41.27
C THR A 35 -3.97 10.00 40.94
N GLU A 36 -2.86 9.63 41.59
CA GLU A 36 -1.56 10.28 41.34
C GLU A 36 -0.93 9.82 40.02
N ALA A 37 -1.10 8.54 39.67
CA ALA A 37 -0.67 8.01 38.37
C ALA A 37 -1.45 8.66 37.22
N ASP A 38 -2.76 8.82 37.40
CA ASP A 38 -3.60 9.54 36.45
C ASP A 38 -3.20 11.02 36.36
N ALA A 39 -2.92 11.70 37.49
CA ALA A 39 -2.46 13.09 37.48
C ALA A 39 -1.13 13.26 36.74
N PHE A 40 -0.17 12.34 36.94
CA PHE A 40 1.09 12.36 36.19
C PHE A 40 0.86 12.15 34.70
N ARG A 41 0.05 11.16 34.32
CA ARG A 41 -0.27 10.85 32.92
C ARG A 41 -0.86 12.05 32.17
N HIS A 42 -1.66 12.88 32.85
CA HIS A 42 -2.25 14.09 32.28
C HIS A 42 -1.35 15.32 32.38
N SER A 43 -0.25 15.27 33.14
CA SER A 43 0.73 16.35 33.19
C SER A 43 1.54 16.43 31.88
N ALA A 44 2.07 17.61 31.55
CA ALA A 44 2.93 17.80 30.39
C ALA A 44 4.15 16.86 30.38
N LYS A 45 4.70 16.56 31.56
CA LYS A 45 5.83 15.61 31.70
C LYS A 45 5.40 14.17 31.40
N GLY A 46 4.22 13.77 31.87
CA GLY A 46 3.68 12.45 31.56
C GLY A 46 3.35 12.28 30.08
N GLN A 47 2.81 13.31 29.43
CA GLN A 47 2.57 13.30 27.98
C GLN A 47 3.85 13.14 27.18
N LEU A 48 4.88 13.96 27.44
CA LEU A 48 6.19 13.83 26.79
C LEU A 48 6.81 12.44 27.00
N PHE A 49 6.66 11.89 28.20
CA PHE A 49 7.12 10.53 28.48
C PHE A 49 6.37 9.48 27.65
N HIS A 50 5.04 9.58 27.55
CA HIS A 50 4.24 8.67 26.74
C HIS A 50 4.59 8.73 25.24
N GLU A 51 4.83 9.94 24.71
CA GLU A 51 5.25 10.13 23.32
C GLU A 51 6.63 9.50 23.07
N PHE A 52 7.60 9.79 23.95
CA PHE A 52 8.93 9.19 23.89
C PHE A 52 8.86 7.65 23.95
N PHE A 53 8.06 7.11 24.88
CA PHE A 53 7.88 5.67 25.02
C PHE A 53 7.21 5.05 23.78
N ASP A 54 6.19 5.70 23.22
CA ASP A 54 5.54 5.26 21.97
C ASP A 54 6.51 5.26 20.79
N GLU A 55 7.36 6.28 20.67
CA GLU A 55 8.40 6.35 19.64
C GLU A 55 9.44 5.23 19.83
N PHE A 56 9.93 5.06 21.06
CA PHE A 56 10.89 4.01 21.41
C PHE A 56 10.34 2.62 21.10
N MET A 57 9.14 2.30 21.59
CA MET A 57 8.49 1.01 21.32
C MET A 57 8.20 0.83 19.82
N GLY A 58 7.89 1.91 19.11
CA GLY A 58 7.76 1.91 17.65
C GLY A 58 9.05 1.51 16.93
N LYS A 59 10.21 1.92 17.43
CA LYS A 59 11.54 1.50 16.93
C LYS A 59 11.84 0.06 17.33
N GLN A 60 11.59 -0.33 18.58
CA GLN A 60 11.83 -1.69 19.06
C GLN A 60 11.01 -2.73 18.29
N VAL A 61 9.73 -2.47 18.02
CA VAL A 61 8.91 -3.35 17.19
C VAL A 61 9.53 -3.58 15.80
N LYS A 62 10.11 -2.54 15.17
CA LYS A 62 10.80 -2.70 13.88
C LYS A 62 12.04 -3.58 14.02
N THR A 63 12.81 -3.41 15.09
CA THR A 63 13.99 -4.24 15.40
C THR A 63 13.58 -5.70 15.62
N TRP A 64 12.57 -5.98 16.44
CA TRP A 64 12.10 -7.34 16.69
C TRP A 64 11.64 -8.06 15.42
N VAL A 65 10.92 -7.36 14.54
CA VAL A 65 10.52 -7.89 13.24
C VAL A 65 11.75 -8.22 12.38
N LYS A 66 12.69 -7.28 12.27
CA LYS A 66 13.92 -7.45 11.48
C LYS A 66 14.78 -8.61 11.98
N ASP A 67 14.86 -8.78 13.30
CA ASP A 67 15.65 -9.82 13.95
C ASP A 67 14.91 -11.17 13.99
N GLY A 68 13.69 -11.26 13.44
CA GLY A 68 12.92 -12.49 13.38
C GLY A 68 12.51 -13.02 14.76
N LYS A 69 12.26 -12.13 15.73
CA LYS A 69 11.81 -12.53 17.07
C LYS A 69 10.45 -13.25 17.00
N THR A 70 10.20 -14.14 17.94
CA THR A 70 8.93 -14.88 18.01
C THR A 70 7.85 -14.09 18.75
N SER A 71 6.57 -14.46 18.56
CA SER A 71 5.45 -13.89 19.31
C SER A 71 5.61 -14.09 20.81
N GLU A 72 6.16 -15.23 21.24
CA GLU A 72 6.37 -15.57 22.65
C GLU A 72 7.42 -14.65 23.27
N PHE A 73 8.55 -14.44 22.57
CA PHE A 73 9.58 -13.50 23.00
C PHE A 73 8.99 -12.10 23.22
N VAL A 74 8.24 -11.59 22.24
CA VAL A 74 7.64 -10.25 22.34
C VAL A 74 6.59 -10.17 23.45
N LYS A 75 5.79 -11.23 23.68
CA LYS A 75 4.87 -11.28 24.81
C LYS A 75 5.62 -11.19 26.14
N THR A 76 6.71 -11.94 26.31
CA THR A 76 7.51 -11.91 27.54
C THR A 76 8.15 -10.53 27.76
N GLU A 77 8.72 -9.92 26.71
CA GLU A 77 9.30 -8.57 26.78
C GLU A 77 8.26 -7.51 27.17
N LEU A 78 7.02 -7.67 26.70
CA LEU A 78 5.90 -6.80 27.07
C LEU A 78 5.22 -7.20 28.38
N ARG A 79 5.71 -8.25 29.07
CA ARG A 79 5.14 -8.83 30.30
C ARG A 79 3.68 -9.26 30.15
N MET A 80 3.34 -9.80 28.98
CA MET A 80 2.00 -10.25 28.58
C MET A 80 1.87 -11.77 28.53
N ASP A 81 2.95 -12.52 28.78
CA ASP A 81 3.03 -13.98 28.71
C ASP A 81 2.15 -14.70 29.75
N LYS A 82 1.89 -14.06 30.90
CA LYS A 82 1.05 -14.60 31.98
C LYS A 82 -0.40 -14.13 31.95
N LEU A 83 -0.77 -13.30 30.96
CA LEU A 83 -2.12 -12.77 30.84
C LEU A 83 -3.03 -13.76 30.11
N SER A 84 -4.30 -13.84 30.53
CA SER A 84 -5.33 -14.49 29.71
C SER A 84 -5.51 -13.74 28.39
N ALA A 85 -6.16 -14.36 27.40
CA ALA A 85 -6.39 -13.72 26.10
C ALA A 85 -7.18 -12.39 26.23
N GLU A 86 -8.15 -12.34 27.14
CA GLU A 86 -8.97 -11.16 27.42
C GLU A 86 -8.13 -10.08 28.13
N ALA A 87 -7.37 -10.45 29.16
CA ALA A 87 -6.50 -9.52 29.87
C ALA A 87 -5.38 -8.98 28.96
N MET A 88 -4.89 -9.81 28.03
CA MET A 88 -3.91 -9.43 27.04
C MET A 88 -4.44 -8.32 26.13
N LYS A 89 -5.69 -8.41 25.63
CA LYS A 89 -6.32 -7.38 24.78
C LYS A 89 -6.54 -6.06 25.51
N SER A 90 -6.80 -6.11 26.81
CA SER A 90 -6.97 -4.93 27.66
C SER A 90 -5.65 -4.30 28.12
N SER A 91 -4.52 -4.97 27.89
CA SER A 91 -3.20 -4.44 28.26
C SER A 91 -2.87 -3.19 27.44
N PRO A 92 -2.34 -2.11 28.06
CA PRO A 92 -1.88 -0.94 27.33
C PRO A 92 -0.71 -1.26 26.37
N HIS A 93 0.00 -2.36 26.58
CA HIS A 93 1.09 -2.82 25.72
C HIS A 93 0.61 -3.65 24.53
N PHE A 94 -0.67 -4.04 24.49
CA PHE A 94 -1.23 -4.82 23.38
C PHE A 94 -1.07 -4.13 22.03
N LYS A 95 -1.14 -2.79 21.99
CA LYS A 95 -0.94 -2.02 20.75
C LYS A 95 0.42 -2.26 20.10
N TYR A 96 1.48 -2.54 20.87
CA TYR A 96 2.80 -2.84 20.31
C TYR A 96 2.92 -4.29 19.87
N TYR A 97 2.32 -5.22 20.60
CA TYR A 97 2.21 -6.62 20.17
C TYR A 97 1.43 -6.72 18.86
N ASP A 98 0.27 -6.05 18.76
CA ASP A 98 -0.54 -6.00 17.55
C ASP A 98 0.24 -5.43 16.37
N LYS A 99 0.94 -4.31 16.57
CA LYS A 99 1.82 -3.71 15.57
C LYS A 99 2.98 -4.63 15.16
N PHE A 100 3.56 -5.37 16.10
CA PHE A 100 4.59 -6.37 15.83
C PHE A 100 4.05 -7.50 14.97
N MET A 101 2.91 -8.08 15.33
CA MET A 101 2.29 -9.17 14.59
C MET A 101 1.88 -8.74 13.18
N SER A 102 1.23 -7.59 13.01
CA SER A 102 0.86 -7.07 11.68
C SER A 102 2.07 -6.76 10.79
N LYS A 103 3.20 -6.34 11.35
CA LYS A 103 4.43 -6.18 10.56
C LYS A 103 5.03 -7.52 10.19
N THR A 104 5.08 -8.44 11.14
CA THR A 104 5.62 -9.79 10.95
C THR A 104 4.85 -10.56 9.89
N THR A 105 3.51 -10.47 9.86
CA THR A 105 2.67 -11.11 8.82
C THR A 105 2.96 -10.56 7.43
N ASN A 106 3.20 -9.25 7.31
CA ASN A 106 3.59 -8.62 6.04
C ASN A 106 4.99 -9.07 5.58
N GLU A 107 5.95 -9.19 6.50
CA GLU A 107 7.29 -9.72 6.19
C GLU A 107 7.21 -11.20 5.77
N TRP A 108 6.44 -12.04 6.47
CA TRP A 108 6.20 -13.42 6.07
C TRP A 108 5.60 -13.51 4.66
N ALA A 109 4.64 -12.64 4.33
CA ALA A 109 4.09 -12.60 2.97
C ALA A 109 5.11 -12.11 1.94
N ARG A 110 5.98 -11.16 2.30
CA ARG A 110 7.04 -10.68 1.41
C ARG A 110 8.04 -11.79 1.08
N ASP A 111 8.37 -12.60 2.07
CA ASP A 111 9.33 -13.70 1.98
C ASP A 111 8.69 -15.01 1.46
N ASP A 112 7.45 -14.96 0.95
CA ASP A 112 6.66 -16.10 0.42
C ASP A 112 6.63 -17.31 1.39
N LYS A 113 6.53 -17.01 2.69
CA LYS A 113 6.44 -18.05 3.73
C LYS A 113 5.21 -18.93 3.51
N SER A 114 5.36 -20.23 3.73
CA SER A 114 4.26 -21.17 3.51
C SER A 114 3.11 -20.94 4.49
N ILE A 115 1.88 -21.28 4.06
CA ILE A 115 0.67 -21.17 4.90
C ILE A 115 0.83 -22.02 6.17
N ASP A 116 1.45 -23.20 6.06
CA ASP A 116 1.65 -24.11 7.19
C ASP A 116 2.69 -23.58 8.18
N ASP A 117 3.78 -22.96 7.70
CA ASP A 117 4.76 -22.32 8.59
C ASP A 117 4.15 -21.12 9.32
N VAL A 118 3.25 -20.37 8.68
CA VAL A 118 2.51 -19.28 9.35
C VAL A 118 1.54 -19.83 10.37
N LYS A 119 0.77 -20.88 10.05
CA LYS A 119 -0.09 -21.54 11.05
C LYS A 119 0.70 -22.01 12.25
N LYS A 120 1.84 -22.66 12.02
CA LYS A 120 2.75 -23.10 13.08
C LYS A 120 3.27 -21.94 13.91
N ALA A 121 3.71 -20.86 13.27
CA ALA A 121 4.18 -19.66 13.97
C ALA A 121 3.08 -18.96 14.79
N LEU A 122 1.80 -19.17 14.43
CA LEU A 122 0.66 -18.65 15.17
C LEU A 122 0.07 -19.68 16.17
N GLY A 123 0.65 -20.87 16.29
CA GLY A 123 0.15 -21.97 17.13
C GLY A 123 -1.19 -22.54 16.67
N MET A 124 -1.38 -22.65 15.35
CA MET A 124 -2.65 -23.02 14.70
C MET A 124 -2.54 -24.30 13.84
N GLU A 125 -1.40 -25.00 13.85
CA GLU A 125 -1.10 -26.11 12.94
C GLU A 125 -1.96 -27.37 13.16
N LYS A 126 -2.56 -27.52 14.34
CA LYS A 126 -3.46 -28.63 14.69
C LYS A 126 -4.95 -28.24 14.69
N LEU A 127 -5.26 -26.98 14.38
CA LEU A 127 -6.63 -26.49 14.41
C LEU A 127 -7.36 -26.87 13.12
N SER A 128 -8.61 -27.30 13.26
CA SER A 128 -9.51 -27.40 12.12
C SER A 128 -9.74 -26.03 11.50
N VAL A 129 -10.21 -26.00 10.25
CA VAL A 129 -10.55 -24.76 9.54
C VAL A 129 -11.48 -23.85 10.34
N ASP A 130 -12.48 -24.40 11.04
CA ASP A 130 -13.41 -23.60 11.81
C ASP A 130 -12.80 -23.15 13.16
N ALA A 131 -11.97 -23.99 13.78
CA ALA A 131 -11.21 -23.61 14.98
C ALA A 131 -10.17 -22.51 14.68
N ILE A 132 -9.62 -22.47 13.46
CA ILE A 132 -8.74 -21.40 12.98
C ILE A 132 -9.48 -20.06 13.02
N LYS A 133 -10.74 -19.99 12.58
CA LYS A 133 -11.52 -18.74 12.53
C LYS A 133 -11.85 -18.18 13.91
N THR A 134 -11.97 -19.06 14.91
CA THR A 134 -12.25 -18.68 16.29
C THR A 134 -10.99 -18.41 17.11
N SER A 135 -9.80 -18.69 16.55
CA SER A 135 -8.53 -18.46 17.24
C SER A 135 -8.31 -16.96 17.50
N ALA A 136 -7.74 -16.64 18.66
CA ALA A 136 -7.32 -15.27 18.99
C ALA A 136 -6.31 -14.70 17.98
N ASN A 137 -5.54 -15.57 17.32
CA ASN A 137 -4.54 -15.19 16.30
C ASN A 137 -5.11 -15.14 14.87
N TYR A 138 -6.40 -15.41 14.67
CA TYR A 138 -7.00 -15.44 13.34
C TYR A 138 -6.85 -14.13 12.57
N LYS A 139 -6.94 -12.98 13.24
CA LYS A 139 -6.72 -11.66 12.64
C LYS A 139 -5.37 -11.60 11.90
N TYR A 140 -4.31 -12.09 12.52
CA TYR A 140 -2.96 -12.07 11.92
C TYR A 140 -2.81 -13.07 10.79
N TYR A 141 -3.45 -14.24 10.89
CA TYR A 141 -3.54 -15.18 9.78
C TYR A 141 -4.27 -14.54 8.58
N ASP A 142 -5.40 -13.88 8.83
CA ASP A 142 -6.18 -13.21 7.78
C ASP A 142 -5.42 -12.06 7.12
N GLU A 143 -4.68 -11.27 7.90
CA GLU A 143 -3.77 -10.23 7.39
C GLU A 143 -2.67 -10.84 6.50
N PHE A 144 -2.00 -11.90 6.96
CA PHE A 144 -1.02 -12.62 6.16
C PHE A 144 -1.61 -13.11 4.84
N MET A 145 -2.77 -13.79 4.89
CA MET A 145 -3.45 -14.29 3.71
C MET A 145 -3.87 -13.16 2.76
N GLY A 146 -4.27 -12.01 3.31
CA GLY A 146 -4.58 -10.82 2.54
C GLY A 146 -3.37 -10.25 1.79
N SER A 147 -2.20 -10.24 2.43
CA SER A 147 -0.95 -9.73 1.87
C SER A 147 -0.30 -10.70 0.88
N ILE A 148 -0.30 -12.01 1.16
CA ILE A 148 0.27 -13.01 0.26
C ILE A 148 -0.51 -13.11 -1.05
N VAL A 149 -1.84 -12.95 -1.03
CA VAL A 149 -2.66 -12.88 -2.25
C VAL A 149 -2.20 -11.75 -3.17
N ASN A 150 -1.90 -10.56 -2.64
CA ASN A 150 -1.39 -9.45 -3.43
C ASN A 150 -0.04 -9.78 -4.07
N ARG A 151 0.82 -10.51 -3.34
CA ARG A 151 2.12 -10.98 -3.83
C ARG A 151 1.96 -12.01 -4.94
N TRP A 152 1.04 -12.96 -4.82
CA TRP A 152 0.75 -13.94 -5.86
C TRP A 152 0.31 -13.29 -7.16
N VAL A 153 -0.54 -12.26 -7.10
CA VAL A 153 -0.95 -11.50 -8.29
C VAL A 153 0.24 -10.75 -8.88
N GLY A 154 0.97 -9.99 -8.08
CA GLY A 154 2.13 -9.20 -8.54
C GLY A 154 3.28 -10.06 -9.07
N GLY A 155 3.45 -11.25 -8.54
CA GLY A 155 4.43 -12.25 -8.99
C GLY A 155 3.95 -13.14 -10.14
N GLY A 156 2.72 -12.94 -10.63
CA GLY A 156 2.18 -13.73 -11.75
C GLY A 156 1.96 -15.21 -11.45
N LYS A 157 1.69 -15.57 -10.19
CA LYS A 157 1.42 -16.96 -9.80
C LYS A 157 0.20 -17.49 -10.57
N SER A 158 0.27 -18.74 -11.03
CA SER A 158 -0.80 -19.35 -11.82
C SER A 158 -2.05 -19.65 -10.96
N ILE A 159 -3.20 -19.78 -11.63
CA ILE A 159 -4.47 -20.13 -10.95
C ILE A 159 -4.36 -21.49 -10.27
N ASP A 160 -3.73 -22.46 -10.93
CA ASP A 160 -3.60 -23.83 -10.40
C ASP A 160 -2.63 -23.88 -9.21
N ASP A 161 -1.53 -23.13 -9.25
CA ASP A 161 -0.63 -23.01 -8.10
C ASP A 161 -1.35 -22.41 -6.89
N VAL A 162 -2.17 -21.37 -7.08
CA VAL A 162 -2.94 -20.77 -5.99
C VAL A 162 -3.98 -21.75 -5.45
N LYS A 163 -4.69 -22.48 -6.32
CA LYS A 163 -5.61 -23.54 -5.86
C LYS A 163 -4.89 -24.58 -5.02
N LYS A 164 -3.74 -25.06 -5.47
CA LYS A 164 -2.93 -26.05 -4.74
C LYS A 164 -2.46 -25.52 -3.39
N LEU A 165 -1.95 -24.28 -3.34
CA LEU A 165 -1.53 -23.63 -2.09
C LEU A 165 -2.70 -23.49 -1.10
N LEU A 166 -3.90 -23.23 -1.60
CA LEU A 166 -5.11 -23.13 -0.77
C LEU A 166 -5.75 -24.48 -0.44
N GLY A 167 -5.21 -25.60 -0.95
CA GLY A 167 -5.77 -26.94 -0.79
C GLY A 167 -7.13 -27.12 -1.49
N MET A 168 -7.30 -26.50 -2.65
CA MET A 168 -8.56 -26.43 -3.39
C MET A 168 -8.52 -27.13 -4.76
N ASP A 169 -7.38 -27.67 -5.17
CA ASP A 169 -7.11 -28.27 -6.48
C ASP A 169 -7.87 -29.58 -6.74
N THR A 170 -8.20 -30.32 -5.67
CA THR A 170 -8.92 -31.61 -5.75
C THR A 170 -10.42 -31.50 -5.43
N LEU A 171 -10.93 -30.30 -5.16
CA LEU A 171 -12.32 -30.10 -4.75
C LEU A 171 -13.28 -30.15 -5.94
N SER A 172 -14.45 -30.75 -5.74
CA SER A 172 -15.58 -30.60 -6.67
C SER A 172 -16.03 -29.14 -6.74
N THR A 173 -16.72 -28.75 -7.81
CA THR A 173 -17.24 -27.38 -7.98
C THR A 173 -18.06 -26.88 -6.79
N ALA A 174 -18.91 -27.74 -6.20
CA ALA A 174 -19.72 -27.38 -5.05
C ALA A 174 -18.86 -27.20 -3.79
N ALA A 175 -17.94 -28.14 -3.52
CA ALA A 175 -17.02 -28.06 -2.39
C ALA A 175 -16.05 -26.88 -2.51
N PHE A 176 -15.62 -26.54 -3.73
CA PHE A 176 -14.75 -25.40 -4.03
C PHE A 176 -15.36 -24.08 -3.55
N LYS A 177 -16.65 -23.85 -3.84
CA LYS A 177 -17.37 -22.61 -3.47
C LYS A 177 -17.65 -22.51 -1.96
N LEU A 178 -17.80 -23.66 -1.29
CA LEU A 178 -18.07 -23.72 0.16
C LEU A 178 -16.79 -23.77 1.01
N ASN A 179 -15.62 -23.95 0.40
CA ASN A 179 -14.36 -24.01 1.12
C ASN A 179 -14.06 -22.67 1.82
N SER A 180 -13.56 -22.71 3.05
CA SER A 180 -13.21 -21.51 3.82
C SER A 180 -12.17 -20.61 3.16
N ASN A 181 -11.27 -21.21 2.38
CA ASN A 181 -10.21 -20.50 1.67
C ASN A 181 -10.71 -19.86 0.37
N PHE A 182 -11.96 -20.14 -0.04
CA PHE A 182 -12.55 -19.56 -1.24
C PHE A 182 -12.51 -18.03 -1.22
N LYS A 183 -12.66 -17.37 -0.06
CA LYS A 183 -12.56 -15.91 0.04
C LYS A 183 -11.19 -15.37 -0.41
N TYR A 184 -10.09 -16.11 -0.18
CA TYR A 184 -8.75 -15.70 -0.59
C TYR A 184 -8.51 -15.98 -2.06
N TYR A 185 -9.01 -17.12 -2.57
CA TYR A 185 -9.05 -17.40 -4.00
C TYR A 185 -9.84 -16.32 -4.75
N ASP A 186 -11.00 -15.93 -4.21
CA ASP A 186 -11.86 -14.91 -4.80
C ASP A 186 -11.20 -13.54 -4.86
N LYS A 187 -10.51 -13.16 -3.78
CA LYS A 187 -9.69 -11.96 -3.75
C LYS A 187 -8.57 -12.01 -4.80
N PHE A 188 -7.86 -13.14 -4.92
CA PHE A 188 -6.81 -13.35 -5.93
C PHE A 188 -7.37 -13.18 -7.34
N MET A 189 -8.49 -13.84 -7.66
CA MET A 189 -9.10 -13.79 -8.98
C MET A 189 -9.62 -12.40 -9.34
N THR A 190 -10.23 -11.69 -8.39
CA THR A 190 -10.67 -10.29 -8.58
C THR A 190 -9.48 -9.37 -8.95
N HIS A 191 -8.35 -9.54 -8.28
CA HIS A 191 -7.14 -8.77 -8.59
C HIS A 191 -6.52 -9.17 -9.94
N GLN A 192 -6.57 -10.45 -10.31
CA GLN A 192 -6.15 -10.93 -11.62
C GLN A 192 -6.96 -10.31 -12.75
N VAL A 193 -8.29 -10.24 -12.62
CA VAL A 193 -9.17 -9.56 -13.59
C VAL A 193 -8.72 -8.11 -13.81
N GLY A 194 -8.46 -7.37 -12.73
CA GLY A 194 -7.92 -6.01 -12.82
C GLY A 194 -6.56 -5.94 -13.51
N GLY A 195 -5.68 -6.90 -13.25
CA GLY A 195 -4.39 -7.04 -13.93
C GLY A 195 -4.53 -7.29 -15.43
N TRP A 196 -5.43 -8.19 -15.82
CA TRP A 196 -5.71 -8.53 -17.21
C TRP A 196 -6.23 -7.33 -18.00
N LEU A 197 -7.16 -6.57 -17.42
CA LEU A 197 -7.68 -5.33 -18.00
C LEU A 197 -6.56 -4.30 -18.24
N ARG A 198 -5.71 -4.05 -17.23
CA ARG A 198 -4.58 -3.10 -17.35
C ARG A 198 -3.56 -3.54 -18.40
N SER A 199 -3.33 -4.83 -18.53
CA SER A 199 -2.41 -5.40 -19.52
C SER A 199 -3.02 -5.57 -20.92
N GLY A 200 -4.29 -5.22 -21.12
CA GLY A 200 -4.95 -5.31 -22.42
C GLY A 200 -5.14 -6.74 -22.93
N LYS A 201 -5.28 -7.75 -22.05
CA LYS A 201 -5.52 -9.13 -22.49
C LYS A 201 -6.82 -9.23 -23.30
N THR A 202 -6.83 -10.12 -24.29
CA THR A 202 -8.03 -10.40 -25.09
C THR A 202 -8.99 -11.32 -24.35
N THR A 203 -10.25 -11.36 -24.80
CA THR A 203 -11.28 -12.29 -24.27
C THR A 203 -10.83 -13.74 -24.38
N ASP A 204 -10.26 -14.14 -25.51
CA ASP A 204 -9.83 -15.52 -25.76
C ASP A 204 -8.68 -15.93 -24.85
N VAL A 205 -7.71 -15.03 -24.63
CA VAL A 205 -6.61 -15.27 -23.70
C VAL A 205 -7.14 -15.44 -22.27
N VAL A 206 -8.05 -14.59 -21.82
CA VAL A 206 -8.63 -14.71 -20.47
C VAL A 206 -9.49 -15.97 -20.34
N LYS A 207 -10.29 -16.31 -21.37
CA LYS A 207 -11.09 -17.54 -21.41
C LYS A 207 -10.21 -18.78 -21.25
N LYS A 208 -9.08 -18.83 -21.97
CA LYS A 208 -8.08 -19.90 -21.87
C LYS A 208 -7.38 -19.93 -20.52
N LEU A 209 -6.96 -18.79 -19.97
CA LEU A 209 -6.34 -18.71 -18.64
C LEU A 209 -7.27 -19.24 -17.55
N LEU A 210 -8.58 -19.02 -17.69
CA LEU A 210 -9.59 -19.52 -16.76
C LEU A 210 -9.95 -21.01 -16.98
N GLY A 211 -9.41 -21.65 -18.02
CA GLY A 211 -9.72 -23.02 -18.41
C GLY A 211 -11.15 -23.19 -18.95
N LEU A 212 -11.72 -22.14 -19.56
CA LEU A 212 -13.11 -22.14 -20.05
C LEU A 212 -13.21 -22.39 -21.56
N ASP A 213 -12.09 -22.38 -22.28
CA ASP A 213 -12.03 -22.53 -23.74
C ASP A 213 -12.33 -23.96 -24.21
N THR A 214 -12.05 -24.96 -23.38
CA THR A 214 -12.29 -26.38 -23.65
C THR A 214 -13.63 -26.90 -23.13
N LEU A 215 -14.39 -26.06 -22.39
CA LEU A 215 -15.66 -26.45 -21.80
C LEU A 215 -16.82 -26.25 -22.78
N SER A 216 -17.82 -27.13 -22.71
CA SER A 216 -19.13 -26.88 -23.34
C SER A 216 -19.82 -25.67 -22.69
N ALA A 217 -20.81 -25.10 -23.36
CA ALA A 217 -21.55 -23.94 -22.83
C ALA A 217 -22.17 -24.22 -21.45
N ASP A 218 -22.73 -25.41 -21.23
CA ASP A 218 -23.34 -25.79 -19.95
C ASP A 218 -22.28 -26.08 -18.88
N ALA A 219 -21.16 -26.72 -19.23
CA ALA A 219 -20.04 -26.92 -18.30
C ALA A 219 -19.41 -25.58 -17.89
N MET A 220 -19.32 -24.62 -18.82
CA MET A 220 -18.81 -23.27 -18.55
C MET A 220 -19.69 -22.55 -17.53
N LYS A 221 -21.02 -22.59 -17.63
CA LYS A 221 -21.94 -21.99 -16.66
C LYS A 221 -21.78 -22.54 -15.24
N LEU A 222 -21.40 -23.81 -15.12
CA LEU A 222 -21.17 -24.46 -13.83
C LEU A 222 -19.78 -24.18 -13.26
N SER A 223 -18.82 -23.80 -14.10
CA SER A 223 -17.45 -23.53 -13.68
C SER A 223 -17.40 -22.45 -12.59
N PRO A 224 -16.62 -22.64 -11.51
CA PRO A 224 -16.43 -21.60 -10.49
C PRO A 224 -15.72 -20.35 -11.06
N ASN A 225 -15.06 -20.49 -12.21
CA ASN A 225 -14.32 -19.42 -12.86
C ASN A 225 -15.16 -18.53 -13.76
N VAL A 226 -16.39 -18.93 -14.12
CA VAL A 226 -17.25 -18.19 -15.07
C VAL A 226 -17.52 -16.77 -14.61
N LYS A 227 -17.75 -16.57 -13.31
CA LYS A 227 -18.03 -15.24 -12.75
C LYS A 227 -16.89 -14.24 -12.98
N TYR A 228 -15.64 -14.69 -13.02
CA TYR A 228 -14.50 -13.80 -13.26
C TYR A 228 -14.35 -13.46 -14.74
N TYR A 229 -14.75 -14.38 -15.62
CA TYR A 229 -14.86 -14.09 -17.05
C TYR A 229 -15.94 -13.03 -17.29
N ASP A 230 -17.11 -13.19 -16.67
CA ASP A 230 -18.22 -12.23 -16.76
C ASP A 230 -17.81 -10.86 -16.23
N GLN A 231 -17.15 -10.80 -15.07
CA GLN A 231 -16.58 -9.56 -14.53
C GLN A 231 -15.59 -8.90 -15.49
N PHE A 232 -14.70 -9.67 -16.10
CA PHE A 232 -13.75 -9.17 -17.09
C PHE A 232 -14.46 -8.58 -18.32
N LEU A 233 -15.48 -9.27 -18.85
CA LEU A 233 -16.28 -8.78 -19.97
C LEU A 233 -17.03 -7.49 -19.61
N GLN A 234 -17.69 -7.46 -18.46
CA GLN A 234 -18.44 -6.30 -17.99
C GLN A 234 -17.53 -5.07 -17.89
N HIS A 235 -16.36 -5.19 -17.27
CA HIS A 235 -15.41 -4.07 -17.19
C HIS A 235 -14.92 -3.57 -18.56
N ARG A 236 -14.76 -4.45 -19.56
CA ARG A 236 -14.42 -4.03 -20.91
C ARG A 236 -15.56 -3.26 -21.56
N ILE A 237 -16.80 -3.74 -21.41
CA ILE A 237 -18.01 -3.05 -21.90
C ILE A 237 -18.10 -1.67 -21.25
N ASP A 238 -17.99 -1.59 -19.91
CA ASP A 238 -18.04 -0.33 -19.17
C ASP A 238 -16.95 0.64 -19.65
N SER A 239 -15.75 0.12 -19.94
CA SER A 239 -14.64 0.93 -20.48
C SER A 239 -14.92 1.45 -21.90
N ILE A 240 -15.58 0.66 -22.74
CA ILE A 240 -15.98 1.07 -24.10
C ILE A 240 -17.07 2.13 -24.02
N VAL A 241 -18.10 1.90 -23.20
CA VAL A 241 -19.19 2.86 -22.98
C VAL A 241 -18.65 4.16 -22.40
N ALA A 242 -17.75 4.10 -21.42
CA ALA A 242 -17.11 5.29 -20.84
C ALA A 242 -16.30 6.07 -21.89
N ARG A 243 -15.60 5.40 -22.81
CA ARG A 243 -14.88 6.05 -23.91
C ARG A 243 -15.81 6.63 -24.98
N ALA A 244 -16.90 5.94 -25.31
CA ALA A 244 -17.88 6.42 -26.28
C ALA A 244 -18.64 7.65 -25.76
N ASN A 245 -18.94 7.67 -24.45
CA ASN A 245 -19.58 8.79 -23.77
C ASN A 245 -18.59 9.86 -23.29
N TYR A 246 -17.29 9.64 -23.45
CA TYR A 246 -16.28 10.63 -23.13
C TYR A 246 -16.39 11.76 -24.14
N VAL A 247 -17.08 12.82 -23.75
CA VAL A 247 -16.96 14.12 -24.40
C VAL A 247 -15.57 14.61 -24.03
N PRO A 248 -14.62 14.70 -24.99
CA PRO A 248 -13.34 15.30 -24.69
C PRO A 248 -13.62 16.68 -24.08
N PRO A 249 -12.94 17.07 -22.98
CA PRO A 249 -13.04 18.44 -22.52
C PRO A 249 -12.82 19.34 -23.74
N PRO A 250 -13.66 20.38 -23.94
CA PRO A 250 -13.54 21.25 -25.10
C PRO A 250 -12.07 21.61 -25.21
N LEU A 251 -11.48 21.38 -26.39
CA LEU A 251 -10.05 21.52 -26.65
C LEU A 251 -9.56 22.72 -25.87
N VAL A 252 -8.97 22.47 -24.69
CA VAL A 252 -8.42 23.55 -23.90
C VAL A 252 -7.29 24.04 -24.77
N THR A 253 -7.35 25.33 -25.13
CA THR A 253 -6.27 25.93 -25.89
C THR A 253 -4.96 25.58 -25.20
N TYR A 254 -3.90 25.43 -25.99
CA TYR A 254 -2.59 25.06 -25.46
C TYR A 254 -2.23 25.91 -24.22
N ASP A 255 -2.60 27.18 -24.21
CA ASP A 255 -2.45 28.11 -23.08
C ASP A 255 -3.19 27.67 -21.80
N VAL A 256 -4.42 27.19 -21.90
CA VAL A 256 -5.19 26.71 -20.73
C VAL A 256 -4.61 25.39 -20.21
N TYR A 257 -4.22 24.47 -21.10
CA TYR A 257 -3.54 23.23 -20.71
C TYR A 257 -2.22 23.53 -19.99
N MET A 258 -1.41 24.43 -20.55
CA MET A 258 -0.13 24.83 -19.97
C MET A 258 -0.31 25.58 -18.64
N SER A 259 -1.27 26.48 -18.53
CA SER A 259 -1.60 27.19 -17.29
C SER A 259 -1.98 26.23 -16.16
N ASN A 260 -2.82 25.22 -16.46
CA ASN A 260 -3.22 24.21 -15.48
C ASN A 260 -2.05 23.30 -15.08
N SER A 261 -1.19 22.94 -16.04
CA SER A 261 0.03 22.15 -15.78
C SER A 261 1.00 22.89 -14.85
N VAL A 262 1.24 24.18 -15.11
CA VAL A 262 2.09 25.02 -14.25
C VAL A 262 1.50 25.17 -12.85
N LYS A 263 0.19 25.44 -12.70
CA LYS A 263 -0.49 25.49 -11.39
C LYS A 263 -0.34 24.18 -10.61
N SER A 264 -0.49 23.05 -11.30
CA SER A 264 -0.33 21.72 -10.71
C SER A 264 1.11 21.47 -10.24
N TRP A 265 2.11 21.83 -11.04
CA TRP A 265 3.52 21.71 -10.69
C TRP A 265 3.90 22.56 -9.48
N VAL A 266 3.41 23.80 -9.40
CA VAL A 266 3.62 24.68 -8.24
C VAL A 266 2.99 24.09 -6.99
N LYS A 267 1.72 23.66 -7.06
CA LYS A 267 1.01 23.03 -5.93
C LYS A 267 1.72 21.76 -5.44
N SER A 268 2.35 21.03 -6.36
CA SER A 268 3.08 19.79 -6.07
C SER A 268 4.56 20.00 -5.72
N GLY A 269 5.01 21.25 -5.58
CA GLY A 269 6.39 21.58 -5.22
C GLY A 269 7.43 21.10 -6.22
N LYS A 270 7.10 21.03 -7.52
CA LYS A 270 8.05 20.61 -8.56
C LYS A 270 9.15 21.66 -8.74
N THR A 271 10.37 21.20 -8.99
CA THR A 271 11.53 22.08 -9.18
C THR A 271 11.52 22.72 -10.58
N SER A 272 12.20 23.87 -10.72
CA SER A 272 12.35 24.53 -12.03
C SER A 272 13.04 23.63 -13.07
N ALA A 273 13.97 22.77 -12.64
CA ALA A 273 14.63 21.79 -13.50
C ALA A 273 13.64 20.76 -14.06
N PHE A 274 12.71 20.27 -13.23
CA PHE A 274 11.64 19.38 -13.68
C PHE A 274 10.75 20.06 -14.72
N VAL A 275 10.32 21.30 -14.45
CA VAL A 275 9.49 22.08 -15.37
C VAL A 275 10.20 22.32 -16.70
N LYS A 276 11.48 22.72 -16.69
CA LYS A 276 12.26 22.91 -17.93
C LYS A 276 12.35 21.63 -18.76
N LYS A 277 12.54 20.48 -18.12
CA LYS A 277 12.59 19.18 -18.79
C LYS A 277 11.25 18.80 -19.42
N GLU A 278 10.14 18.96 -18.68
CA GLU A 278 8.79 18.69 -19.22
C GLU A 278 8.42 19.62 -20.37
N LEU A 279 8.94 20.86 -20.36
CA LEU A 279 8.76 21.83 -21.45
C LEU A 279 9.71 21.62 -22.64
N GLY A 280 10.63 20.64 -22.56
CA GLY A 280 11.66 20.41 -23.57
C GLY A 280 12.75 21.49 -23.65
N LEU A 281 12.89 22.32 -22.61
CA LEU A 281 13.78 23.49 -22.57
C LEU A 281 15.18 23.16 -22.03
N ASP A 282 15.36 21.99 -21.42
CA ASP A 282 16.59 21.57 -20.75
C ASP A 282 17.76 21.31 -21.73
N LYS A 283 17.46 21.08 -23.02
CA LYS A 283 18.46 20.79 -24.05
C LYS A 283 18.67 21.93 -25.06
N LEU A 284 18.02 23.08 -24.87
CA LEU A 284 18.11 24.19 -25.82
C LEU A 284 19.20 25.19 -25.38
N PRO A 285 20.26 25.38 -26.17
CA PRO A 285 21.27 26.40 -25.88
C PRO A 285 20.88 27.77 -26.44
N GLY A 286 21.28 28.83 -25.72
CA GLY A 286 21.34 30.21 -26.24
C GLY A 286 20.10 30.69 -27.00
N GLU A 287 20.27 30.92 -28.30
CA GLU A 287 19.25 31.49 -29.20
C GLU A 287 18.06 30.53 -29.42
N ALA A 288 18.31 29.22 -29.45
CA ALA A 288 17.26 28.22 -29.62
C ALA A 288 16.30 28.19 -28.42
N LEU A 289 16.80 28.50 -27.22
CA LEU A 289 15.96 28.64 -26.03
C LEU A 289 15.10 29.90 -26.10
N ARG A 290 15.66 31.04 -26.57
CA ARG A 290 14.93 32.31 -26.71
C ARG A 290 13.78 32.24 -27.70
N ASN A 291 13.97 31.49 -28.79
CA ASN A 291 12.98 31.36 -29.86
C ASN A 291 12.00 30.18 -29.67
N HIS A 292 12.10 29.45 -28.56
CA HIS A 292 11.20 28.32 -28.30
C HIS A 292 9.81 28.80 -27.87
N ILE A 293 8.75 28.20 -28.41
CA ILE A 293 7.34 28.56 -28.16
C ILE A 293 6.95 28.57 -26.67
N ASN A 294 7.67 27.81 -25.84
CA ASN A 294 7.44 27.71 -24.39
C ASN A 294 8.35 28.63 -23.54
N HIS A 295 9.24 29.44 -24.13
CA HIS A 295 10.21 30.24 -23.39
C HIS A 295 9.56 31.29 -22.48
N GLY A 296 8.49 31.94 -22.95
CA GLY A 296 7.74 32.95 -22.19
C GLY A 296 7.05 32.42 -20.92
N MET A 297 6.96 31.10 -20.75
CA MET A 297 6.26 30.47 -19.61
C MET A 297 7.15 30.22 -18.39
N GLN A 298 8.47 30.48 -18.45
CA GLN A 298 9.39 30.24 -17.34
C GLN A 298 9.27 31.26 -16.19
N ARG A 299 8.54 32.37 -16.37
CA ARG A 299 8.32 33.37 -15.31
C ARG A 299 6.88 33.33 -14.81
N PRO A 300 6.58 32.58 -13.74
CA PRO A 300 5.46 32.94 -12.89
C PRO A 300 5.88 34.19 -12.11
N GLU A 301 5.48 35.37 -12.58
CA GLU A 301 5.63 36.59 -11.79
C GLU A 301 4.81 36.43 -10.50
N LEU A 302 5.49 36.26 -9.37
CA LEU A 302 4.91 36.32 -8.03
C LEU A 302 4.67 37.78 -7.59
N SER A 303 4.31 38.68 -8.51
CA SER A 303 3.86 40.04 -8.17
C SER A 303 2.35 40.07 -8.24
N GLY A 304 1.73 40.18 -7.06
CA GLY A 304 0.28 40.28 -6.95
C GLY A 304 -0.24 41.55 -7.62
N THR A 305 -0.96 41.40 -8.72
CA THR A 305 -2.11 42.19 -9.13
C THR A 305 -2.88 41.43 -10.22
N LEU A 306 -4.12 41.06 -9.94
CA LEU A 306 -5.08 40.53 -10.91
C LEU A 306 -5.53 41.67 -11.82
N ASP A 307 -4.79 41.93 -12.90
CA ASP A 307 -5.36 42.41 -14.17
C ASP A 307 -4.30 42.35 -15.28
N SER A 308 -4.34 41.30 -16.11
CA SER A 308 -3.83 41.37 -17.48
C SER A 308 -4.22 40.12 -18.25
N THR A 309 -5.08 40.33 -19.24
CA THR A 309 -5.38 39.41 -20.33
C THR A 309 -4.09 39.16 -21.13
N PRO A 310 -3.72 37.89 -21.45
CA PRO A 310 -2.60 37.63 -22.34
C PRO A 310 -2.90 38.15 -23.74
N LYS A 311 -2.03 39.02 -24.27
CA LYS A 311 -2.05 39.42 -25.69
C LYS A 311 -1.78 38.19 -26.56
N ALA A 312 -2.80 37.76 -27.29
CA ALA A 312 -2.64 36.88 -28.44
C ALA A 312 -1.69 37.57 -29.44
N ILE A 313 -0.58 36.92 -29.76
CA ILE A 313 0.30 37.32 -30.85
C ILE A 313 -0.43 36.98 -32.15
N ASN A 314 -1.02 38.00 -32.79
CA ASN A 314 -1.53 37.91 -34.16
C ASN A 314 -0.35 37.59 -35.10
N LEU A 315 -0.28 36.35 -35.59
CA LEU A 315 0.51 35.97 -36.75
C LEU A 315 -0.41 35.89 -37.97
N LEU A 316 -0.82 37.04 -38.48
CA LEU A 316 -1.32 37.22 -39.84
C LEU A 316 -0.92 38.61 -40.29
N GLU A 317 0.05 38.69 -41.21
CA GLU A 317 -0.03 39.54 -42.41
C GLU A 317 1.03 39.11 -43.45
N PRO A 318 0.75 39.36 -44.75
CA PRO A 318 1.36 38.66 -45.88
C PRO A 318 2.61 39.38 -46.38
N VAL A 319 3.59 38.61 -46.84
CA VAL A 319 4.69 39.14 -47.67
C VAL A 319 4.28 38.97 -49.13
N LEU A 320 3.89 40.10 -49.74
CA LEU A 320 3.97 40.33 -51.17
C LEU A 320 5.45 40.42 -51.56
N ILE A 321 5.88 39.61 -52.53
CA ILE A 321 7.02 39.93 -53.39
C ILE A 321 6.55 39.65 -54.82
N ASP A 322 6.52 40.75 -55.57
CA ASP A 322 6.29 40.85 -57.01
C ASP A 322 7.37 40.12 -57.83
N ASP A 323 7.00 39.86 -59.07
CA ASP A 323 7.81 39.40 -60.20
C ASP A 323 9.15 40.16 -60.35
N ASP A 324 10.23 39.49 -60.81
CA ASP A 324 10.74 39.67 -62.18
C ASP A 324 12.04 38.87 -62.49
N ASP A 325 12.13 38.46 -63.75
CA ASP A 325 13.31 38.17 -64.59
C ASP A 325 14.30 37.00 -64.31
N GLY A 326 14.12 35.93 -65.10
CA GLY A 326 14.90 35.74 -66.33
C GLY A 326 16.35 35.23 -66.24
N TYR A 327 16.54 33.92 -66.50
CA TYR A 327 17.36 33.37 -67.61
C TYR A 327 17.10 31.88 -67.79
#